data_AF-A0A9D9DBB8-F1
#
_entry.id   AF-A0A9D9DBB8-F1
#
_cell.length_a   1.000
_cell.length_b   1.000
_cell.length_c   1.000
_cell.angle_alpha   90.00
_cell.angle_beta   90.00
_cell.angle_gamma   90.00
#
_symmetry.space_group_name_H-M   'P 1'
#
loop_
_entity.id
_entity.type
_entity.pdbx_description
1 polymer ?
#
loop_
_entity_poly.entity_id
_entity_poly.type
_entity_poly.pdbx_seq_one_letter_code
_entity_poly.pdbx_strand_id
1 'polypeptide(L)'
;VNLPQVKRPRGRPPKHAALPKPQPGPVTLPTMCYSTAFEAKLPVPEPAKKSRQALKRGGLLSAEDFPWNNLKPEDSIALAVSNPPAGLNTRGFTARPFTKWVGGKYKLVTRLLEFVPADFEKYFEPFVGGGSMYYALSPRAKCSYISDLNSELMNTYVQLMVNLEEVKKRLRTYVYDKDFYLQVRQRDRDPAFYESDPVERAVRLLYLLRVGYNGLYRVNSKNHFNVPFGRYTNPEICRDEVLNAASAHLNHYPTKVFVGQYYALLPFMDEKSFVYFDPPYMPVSETAFFTDYQVEGFSYQDQVTLAQFCRELDRRKIRFMLSNSCCDEVRRLYQGFNIHVLDNVMRGINSTVSLRSGHKELVITNY
;
A
#
# COMPACT_ATOMS: atom_id res chain seq x y z
N VAL A 1 64.45 -31.97 -43.32
CA VAL A 1 63.84 -33.19 -43.90
C VAL A 1 62.41 -32.83 -44.29
N ASN A 2 61.99 -33.21 -45.50
CA ASN A 2 60.87 -32.64 -46.23
C ASN A 2 59.56 -33.45 -46.02
N LEU A 3 58.41 -32.76 -46.14
CA LEU A 3 57.02 -33.22 -46.45
C LEU A 3 56.08 -33.75 -45.33
N PRO A 4 54.73 -33.64 -45.49
CA PRO A 4 53.92 -32.78 -46.39
C PRO A 4 52.71 -32.06 -45.75
N GLN A 5 52.17 -31.08 -46.47
CA GLN A 5 50.85 -30.49 -46.22
C GLN A 5 49.71 -31.44 -46.61
N VAL A 6 48.71 -31.59 -45.73
CA VAL A 6 47.46 -32.32 -46.00
C VAL A 6 46.30 -31.34 -46.17
N LYS A 7 45.63 -31.43 -47.33
CA LYS A 7 44.45 -30.67 -47.74
C LYS A 7 43.21 -31.04 -46.90
N ARG A 8 42.43 -30.01 -46.53
CA ARG A 8 41.12 -30.13 -45.86
C ARG A 8 40.06 -30.77 -46.77
N PRO A 9 39.23 -31.72 -46.29
CA PRO A 9 37.96 -32.04 -46.93
C PRO A 9 36.88 -31.02 -46.53
N ARG A 10 36.19 -30.45 -47.53
CA ARG A 10 34.98 -29.63 -47.35
C ARG A 10 33.79 -30.55 -47.05
N GLY A 11 33.48 -30.76 -45.77
CA GLY A 11 32.21 -31.36 -45.34
C GLY A 11 31.11 -30.29 -45.28
N ARG A 12 29.98 -30.51 -45.96
CA ARG A 12 28.76 -29.71 -45.81
C ARG A 12 28.21 -29.89 -44.38
N PRO A 13 27.79 -28.81 -43.68
CA PRO A 13 27.06 -28.96 -42.43
C PRO A 13 25.68 -29.59 -42.69
N PRO A 14 25.15 -30.38 -41.74
CA PRO A 14 23.83 -30.98 -41.85
C PRO A 14 22.74 -29.90 -41.94
N LYS A 15 21.73 -30.13 -42.78
CA LYS A 15 20.54 -29.29 -42.89
C LYS A 15 19.81 -29.30 -41.54
N HIS A 16 19.90 -28.20 -40.79
CA HIS A 16 18.99 -27.95 -39.68
C HIS A 16 17.56 -27.86 -40.24
N ALA A 17 16.70 -28.78 -39.83
CA ALA A 17 15.26 -28.60 -39.96
C ALA A 17 14.90 -27.32 -39.19
N ALA A 18 14.38 -26.33 -39.91
CA ALA A 18 13.92 -25.10 -39.31
C ALA A 18 12.74 -25.41 -38.37
N LEU A 19 12.95 -25.25 -37.06
CA LEU A 19 11.86 -25.14 -36.11
C LEU A 19 10.98 -23.95 -36.54
N PRO A 20 9.65 -24.09 -36.54
CA PRO A 20 8.77 -22.99 -36.94
C PRO A 20 8.99 -21.81 -35.99
N LYS A 21 9.27 -20.63 -36.56
CA LYS A 21 9.28 -19.37 -35.81
C LYS A 21 7.90 -19.19 -35.16
N PRO A 22 7.79 -18.94 -33.85
CA PRO A 22 6.51 -18.58 -33.26
C PRO A 22 6.06 -17.26 -33.88
N GLN A 23 4.95 -17.29 -34.62
CA GLN A 23 4.28 -16.06 -35.01
C GLN A 23 3.67 -15.43 -33.74
N PRO A 24 3.75 -14.11 -33.54
CA PRO A 24 2.98 -13.45 -32.50
C PRO A 24 1.52 -13.48 -32.93
N GLY A 25 0.81 -14.54 -32.54
CA GLY A 25 -0.64 -14.53 -32.57
C GLY A 25 -1.15 -13.43 -31.63
N PRO A 26 -2.30 -12.80 -31.92
CA PRO A 26 -2.89 -11.84 -31.00
C PRO A 26 -3.13 -12.56 -29.67
N VAL A 27 -2.42 -12.12 -28.62
CA VAL A 27 -2.75 -12.51 -27.25
C VAL A 27 -4.04 -11.78 -26.91
N THR A 28 -5.18 -12.39 -27.23
CA THR A 28 -6.46 -12.01 -26.67
C THR A 28 -6.42 -12.34 -25.18
N LEU A 29 -6.09 -11.33 -24.37
CA LEU A 29 -6.28 -11.40 -22.93
C LEU A 29 -7.75 -11.74 -22.67
N PRO A 30 -8.06 -12.78 -21.86
CA PRO A 30 -9.44 -13.10 -21.54
C PRO A 30 -10.09 -11.88 -20.90
N THR A 31 -11.26 -11.50 -21.41
CA THR A 31 -12.09 -10.42 -20.88
C THR A 31 -12.29 -10.65 -19.40
N MET A 32 -11.65 -9.83 -18.57
CA MET A 32 -11.73 -9.92 -17.12
C MET A 32 -13.16 -9.57 -16.67
N CYS A 33 -13.82 -10.50 -15.99
CA CYS A 33 -15.02 -10.18 -15.22
C CYS A 33 -14.60 -9.39 -13.98
N TYR A 34 -14.50 -8.07 -14.13
CA TYR A 34 -14.58 -7.17 -12.99
C TYR A 34 -16.05 -7.04 -12.62
N SER A 35 -16.38 -7.31 -11.36
CA SER A 35 -17.65 -6.85 -10.82
C SER A 35 -17.71 -5.33 -11.03
N THR A 36 -18.63 -4.85 -11.85
CA THR A 36 -18.92 -3.44 -12.11
C THR A 36 -19.55 -2.74 -10.89
N ALA A 37 -19.36 -3.26 -9.68
CA ALA A 37 -19.78 -2.62 -8.44
C ALA A 37 -18.89 -1.40 -8.11
N PHE A 38 -18.68 -0.52 -9.07
CA PHE A 38 -18.14 0.83 -8.87
C PHE A 38 -19.25 1.82 -8.52
N GLU A 39 -20.53 1.42 -8.54
CA GLU A 39 -21.69 2.32 -8.43
C GLU A 39 -22.39 2.37 -7.06
N ALA A 40 -21.93 1.67 -6.04
CA ALA A 40 -22.51 1.84 -4.70
C ALA A 40 -21.68 2.86 -3.93
N LYS A 41 -22.26 4.05 -3.70
CA LYS A 41 -21.84 5.04 -2.69
C LYS A 41 -21.11 4.33 -1.56
N LEU A 42 -19.78 4.44 -1.50
CA LEU A 42 -18.99 3.79 -0.46
C LEU A 42 -19.55 4.24 0.89
N PRO A 43 -20.25 3.38 1.65
CA PRO A 43 -20.52 3.72 3.02
C PRO A 43 -19.17 3.59 3.70
N VAL A 44 -18.50 4.72 3.94
CA VAL A 44 -17.59 4.77 5.08
C VAL A 44 -18.50 4.45 6.25
N PRO A 45 -18.32 3.33 6.98
CA PRO A 45 -19.05 3.15 8.21
C PRO A 45 -18.62 4.31 9.09
N GLU A 46 -19.46 5.35 9.20
CA GLU A 46 -19.27 6.33 10.25
C GLU A 46 -19.24 5.50 11.53
N PRO A 47 -18.19 5.60 12.36
CA PRO A 47 -18.31 5.12 13.72
C PRO A 47 -19.61 5.70 14.24
N ALA A 48 -20.52 4.86 14.74
CA ALA A 48 -21.83 5.31 15.22
C ALA A 48 -21.60 6.61 15.99
N LYS A 49 -22.23 7.72 15.58
CA LYS A 49 -21.89 9.09 16.05
C LYS A 49 -21.63 9.19 17.57
N LYS A 50 -22.27 8.30 18.35
CA LYS A 50 -22.03 8.04 19.78
C LYS A 50 -20.57 7.71 20.14
N SER A 51 -19.90 6.77 19.45
CA SER A 51 -18.52 6.35 19.76
C SER A 51 -17.53 7.50 19.56
N ARG A 52 -17.66 8.28 18.46
CA ARG A 52 -16.85 9.49 18.24
C ARG A 52 -17.11 10.58 19.28
N GLN A 53 -18.35 10.76 19.74
CA GLN A 53 -18.68 11.74 20.77
C GLN A 53 -18.19 11.32 22.17
N ALA A 54 -18.25 10.03 22.51
CA ALA A 54 -17.73 9.50 23.77
C ALA A 54 -16.20 9.66 23.86
N LEU A 55 -15.50 9.32 22.76
CA LEU A 55 -14.06 9.49 22.61
C LEU A 55 -13.64 10.98 22.68
N LYS A 56 -14.39 11.89 22.05
CA LYS A 56 -14.16 13.35 22.14
C LYS A 56 -14.39 13.94 23.54
N ARG A 57 -15.12 13.25 24.42
CA ARG A 57 -15.41 13.67 25.80
C ARG A 57 -14.47 13.04 26.84
N GLY A 58 -13.41 12.35 26.39
CA GLY A 58 -12.44 11.71 27.28
C GLY A 58 -12.96 10.45 27.99
N GLY A 59 -14.11 9.91 27.56
CA GLY A 59 -14.65 8.66 28.07
C GLY A 59 -14.02 7.45 27.38
N LEU A 60 -13.65 6.43 28.15
CA LEU A 60 -13.31 5.11 27.62
C LEU A 60 -14.60 4.46 27.07
N LEU A 61 -14.54 3.89 25.86
CA LEU A 61 -15.64 3.06 25.34
C LEU A 61 -15.81 1.84 26.24
N SER A 62 -17.06 1.47 26.54
CA SER A 62 -17.32 0.14 27.12
C SER A 62 -16.95 -0.93 26.10
N ALA A 63 -16.68 -2.16 26.56
CA ALA A 63 -16.32 -3.27 25.69
C ALA A 63 -17.38 -3.54 24.60
N GLU A 64 -18.64 -3.15 24.84
CA GLU A 64 -19.78 -3.30 23.93
C GLU A 64 -19.86 -2.19 22.88
N ASP A 65 -19.30 -1.01 23.16
CA ASP A 65 -19.37 0.18 22.28
C ASP A 65 -18.29 0.23 21.20
N PHE A 66 -17.39 -0.76 21.15
CA PHE A 66 -16.37 -0.81 20.11
C PHE A 66 -17.00 -1.01 18.72
N PRO A 67 -16.50 -0.31 17.69
CA PRO A 67 -17.13 -0.29 16.37
C PRO A 67 -17.16 -1.68 15.72
N TRP A 68 -16.22 -2.57 16.06
CA TRP A 68 -16.14 -3.92 15.50
C TRP A 68 -17.16 -4.91 16.04
N ASN A 69 -17.83 -4.60 17.16
CA ASN A 69 -18.85 -5.50 17.72
C ASN A 69 -20.13 -5.55 16.88
N ASN A 70 -20.38 -4.50 16.09
CA ASN A 70 -21.57 -4.34 15.27
C ASN A 70 -21.28 -4.48 13.77
N LEU A 71 -20.07 -4.91 13.39
CA LEU A 71 -19.73 -5.10 11.98
C LEU A 71 -20.49 -6.27 11.40
N LYS A 72 -21.14 -6.03 10.26
CA LYS A 72 -21.66 -7.10 9.42
C LYS A 72 -20.76 -7.30 8.21
N PRO A 73 -20.60 -8.53 7.68
CA PRO A 73 -19.77 -8.79 6.51
C PRO A 73 -20.14 -7.91 5.30
N GLU A 74 -21.42 -7.59 5.12
CA GLU A 74 -21.93 -6.71 4.06
C GLU A 74 -21.47 -5.25 4.18
N ASP A 75 -21.02 -4.81 5.37
CA ASP A 75 -20.50 -3.46 5.58
C ASP A 75 -19.09 -3.29 4.99
N SER A 76 -18.47 -4.39 4.53
CA SER A 76 -17.07 -4.43 4.09
C SER A 76 -16.95 -5.04 2.70
N ILE A 77 -17.18 -4.24 1.67
CA ILE A 77 -17.14 -4.66 0.26
C ILE A 77 -15.75 -4.35 -0.33
N ALA A 78 -15.15 -5.35 -0.98
CA ALA A 78 -13.91 -5.15 -1.71
C ALA A 78 -14.15 -4.30 -2.96
N LEU A 79 -13.33 -3.26 -3.17
CA LEU A 79 -13.31 -2.43 -4.37
C LEU A 79 -12.83 -3.20 -5.60
N ALA A 80 -11.90 -4.13 -5.39
CA ALA A 80 -11.37 -4.99 -6.43
C ALA A 80 -10.87 -6.30 -5.84
N VAL A 81 -10.93 -7.33 -6.67
CA VAL A 81 -10.36 -8.66 -6.40
C VAL A 81 -9.52 -9.01 -7.60
N SER A 82 -8.24 -9.36 -7.38
CA SER A 82 -7.39 -9.87 -8.44
C SER A 82 -7.94 -11.19 -8.98
N ASN A 83 -7.89 -11.38 -10.29
CA ASN A 83 -8.11 -12.68 -10.92
C ASN A 83 -6.79 -13.16 -11.53
N PRO A 84 -5.92 -13.84 -10.77
CA PRO A 84 -4.66 -14.33 -11.30
C PRO A 84 -4.92 -15.36 -12.41
N PRO A 85 -4.36 -15.15 -13.62
CA PRO A 85 -4.44 -16.15 -14.67
C PRO A 85 -3.79 -17.46 -14.20
N ALA A 86 -4.48 -18.59 -14.44
CA ALA A 86 -3.93 -19.90 -14.16
C ALA A 86 -2.61 -20.09 -14.95
N GLY A 87 -1.50 -20.36 -14.23
CA GLY A 87 -0.24 -20.78 -14.85
C GLY A 87 0.78 -19.68 -15.21
N LEU A 88 0.70 -18.47 -14.64
CA LEU A 88 1.76 -17.46 -14.82
C LEU A 88 3.10 -17.92 -14.20
N ASN A 89 4.15 -17.93 -15.00
CA ASN A 89 5.51 -18.31 -14.60
C ASN A 89 6.13 -17.23 -13.68
N THR A 90 6.69 -17.66 -12.55
CA THR A 90 6.94 -16.84 -11.33
C THR A 90 8.36 -16.30 -11.19
N ARG A 91 9.23 -16.43 -12.20
CA ARG A 91 10.63 -16.01 -12.07
C ARG A 91 10.80 -14.53 -12.44
N GLY A 92 11.04 -13.68 -11.43
CA GLY A 92 11.84 -12.46 -11.61
C GLY A 92 11.15 -11.11 -11.41
N PHE A 93 9.91 -11.03 -10.94
CA PHE A 93 9.33 -9.72 -10.60
C PHE A 93 9.75 -9.29 -9.20
N THR A 94 10.84 -8.54 -9.08
CA THR A 94 11.09 -7.74 -7.86
C THR A 94 10.21 -6.50 -7.90
N ALA A 95 8.88 -6.69 -7.78
CA ALA A 95 7.96 -5.58 -7.69
C ALA A 95 8.24 -4.78 -6.41
N ARG A 96 8.12 -3.46 -6.54
CA ARG A 96 8.32 -2.50 -5.44
C ARG A 96 7.10 -1.58 -5.42
N PRO A 97 6.83 -0.89 -4.30
CA PRO A 97 5.84 0.17 -4.23
C PRO A 97 5.85 1.08 -5.47
N PHE A 98 4.70 1.21 -6.14
CA PHE A 98 4.58 2.03 -7.35
C PHE A 98 4.80 3.52 -7.07
N THR A 99 4.68 3.93 -5.82
CA THR A 99 4.92 5.30 -5.39
C THR A 99 5.70 5.36 -4.08
N LYS A 100 6.39 6.48 -3.86
CA LYS A 100 6.92 6.81 -2.54
C LYS A 100 5.71 7.16 -1.67
N TRP A 101 5.65 6.57 -0.48
CA TRP A 101 4.59 6.85 0.47
C TRP A 101 5.15 7.28 1.83
N VAL A 102 4.38 8.10 2.53
CA VAL A 102 4.72 8.52 3.89
C VAL A 102 4.75 7.29 4.80
N GLY A 103 5.79 7.14 5.63
CA GLY A 103 5.98 5.96 6.49
C GLY A 103 6.50 4.71 5.77
N GLY A 104 6.74 4.75 4.45
CA GLY A 104 7.11 3.58 3.66
C GLY A 104 8.27 2.77 4.24
N LYS A 105 8.01 1.49 4.53
CA LYS A 105 8.94 0.58 5.22
C LYS A 105 10.01 -0.04 4.34
N TYR A 106 10.16 0.37 3.08
CA TYR A 106 11.09 -0.24 2.12
C TYR A 106 12.50 -0.56 2.68
N LYS A 107 13.09 0.35 3.46
CA LYS A 107 14.41 0.13 4.10
C LYS A 107 14.38 -0.76 5.34
N LEU A 108 13.23 -0.89 5.98
CA LEU A 108 13.03 -1.66 7.21
C LEU A 108 12.42 -3.04 6.94
N VAL A 109 11.85 -3.29 5.75
CA VAL A 109 11.17 -4.55 5.40
C VAL A 109 12.01 -5.76 5.80
N THR A 110 13.30 -5.83 5.42
CA THR A 110 14.14 -6.98 5.74
C THR A 110 14.20 -7.29 7.24
N ARG A 111 14.26 -6.25 8.08
CA ARG A 111 14.27 -6.41 9.55
C ARG A 111 12.88 -6.73 10.10
N LEU A 112 11.82 -6.16 9.54
CA LEU A 112 10.45 -6.50 9.92
C LEU A 112 10.11 -7.95 9.59
N LEU A 113 10.63 -8.48 8.48
CA LEU A 113 10.41 -9.86 8.06
C LEU A 113 10.95 -10.89 9.07
N GLU A 114 11.93 -10.52 9.91
CA GLU A 114 12.45 -11.37 10.99
C GLU A 114 11.41 -11.66 12.07
N PHE A 115 10.41 -10.79 12.22
CA PHE A 115 9.33 -10.94 13.20
C PHE A 115 8.06 -11.54 12.59
N VAL A 116 7.99 -11.71 11.27
CA VAL A 116 6.81 -12.28 10.61
C VAL A 116 6.71 -13.77 10.93
N PRO A 117 5.52 -14.29 11.30
CA PRO A 117 5.36 -15.70 11.60
C PRO A 117 5.75 -16.56 10.39
N ALA A 118 6.25 -17.77 10.65
CA ALA A 118 6.70 -18.68 9.59
C ALA A 118 5.56 -19.00 8.61
N ASP A 119 4.37 -19.24 9.14
CA ASP A 119 3.16 -19.64 8.41
C ASP A 119 2.02 -18.65 8.59
N PHE A 120 1.19 -18.51 7.56
CA PHE A 120 -0.14 -17.90 7.58
C PHE A 120 -0.82 -18.21 6.23
N GLU A 121 -2.15 -18.27 6.21
CA GLU A 121 -2.88 -18.44 4.95
C GLU A 121 -3.38 -17.10 4.38
N LYS A 122 -3.78 -16.19 5.26
CA LYS A 122 -4.33 -14.89 4.86
C LYS A 122 -3.49 -13.75 5.43
N TYR A 123 -3.13 -12.81 4.58
CA TYR A 123 -2.36 -11.62 4.98
C TYR A 123 -3.24 -10.38 4.96
N PHE A 124 -3.17 -9.55 6.00
CA PHE A 124 -3.94 -8.33 6.13
C PHE A 124 -3.01 -7.14 6.38
N GLU A 125 -3.16 -6.07 5.59
CA GLU A 125 -2.44 -4.80 5.77
C GLU A 125 -3.44 -3.63 5.71
N PRO A 126 -4.13 -3.32 6.82
CA PRO A 126 -5.18 -2.29 6.88
C PRO A 126 -4.66 -0.83 6.88
N PHE A 127 -3.35 -0.65 6.87
CA PHE A 127 -2.67 0.64 6.68
C PHE A 127 -1.65 0.50 5.55
N VAL A 128 -2.10 0.06 4.37
CA VAL A 128 -1.19 -0.40 3.31
C VAL A 128 -0.24 0.69 2.84
N GLY A 129 -0.67 1.95 2.74
CA GLY A 129 0.15 3.02 2.20
C GLY A 129 0.80 2.64 0.86
N GLY A 130 2.14 2.62 0.81
CA GLY A 130 2.88 2.17 -0.38
C GLY A 130 2.97 0.65 -0.56
N GLY A 131 2.57 -0.14 0.44
CA GLY A 131 2.49 -1.60 0.41
C GLY A 131 3.84 -2.31 0.50
N SER A 132 4.85 -1.73 1.15
CA SER A 132 6.19 -2.36 1.20
C SER A 132 6.16 -3.76 1.82
N MET A 133 5.36 -3.98 2.87
CA MET A 133 5.17 -5.30 3.47
C MET A 133 4.27 -6.18 2.60
N TYR A 134 3.22 -5.63 1.99
CA TYR A 134 2.38 -6.33 1.02
C TYR A 134 3.19 -6.95 -0.12
N TYR A 135 4.06 -6.19 -0.79
CA TYR A 135 4.90 -6.73 -1.87
C TYR A 135 5.82 -7.86 -1.38
N ALA A 136 6.26 -7.81 -0.12
CA ALA A 136 7.14 -8.83 0.47
C ALA A 136 6.38 -10.08 0.96
N LEU A 137 5.13 -9.93 1.40
CA LEU A 137 4.38 -10.98 2.09
C LEU A 137 3.24 -11.59 1.27
N SER A 138 2.69 -10.89 0.28
CA SER A 138 1.67 -11.46 -0.59
C SER A 138 2.10 -12.75 -1.30
N PRO A 139 3.40 -12.98 -1.64
CA PRO A 139 3.84 -14.27 -2.19
C PRO A 139 3.74 -15.45 -1.22
N ARG A 140 3.69 -15.17 0.10
CA ARG A 140 3.59 -16.18 1.16
C ARG A 140 2.14 -16.47 1.56
N ALA A 141 1.19 -15.64 1.14
CA ALA A 141 -0.23 -15.77 1.47
C ALA A 141 -1.00 -16.51 0.37
N LYS A 142 -2.05 -17.24 0.74
CA LYS A 142 -3.08 -17.68 -0.21
C LYS A 142 -3.96 -16.53 -0.68
N CYS A 143 -4.18 -15.53 0.17
CA CYS A 143 -4.92 -14.33 -0.16
C CYS A 143 -4.48 -13.15 0.71
N SER A 144 -4.32 -11.98 0.10
CA SER A 144 -3.98 -10.72 0.77
C SER A 144 -5.17 -9.77 0.79
N TYR A 145 -5.32 -9.02 1.88
CA TYR A 145 -6.37 -8.04 2.10
C TYR A 145 -5.71 -6.71 2.44
N ILE A 146 -5.79 -5.74 1.53
CA ILE A 146 -5.17 -4.42 1.73
C ILE A 146 -6.24 -3.36 1.87
N SER A 147 -6.06 -2.43 2.81
CA SER A 147 -6.94 -1.29 3.01
C SER A 147 -6.13 -0.06 3.42
N ASP A 148 -6.70 1.11 3.17
CA ASP A 148 -6.28 2.39 3.72
C ASP A 148 -7.53 3.27 3.86
N LEU A 149 -7.46 4.31 4.70
CA LEU A 149 -8.48 5.35 4.75
C LEU A 149 -8.42 6.28 3.55
N ASN A 150 -7.26 6.38 2.89
CA ASN A 150 -7.06 7.20 1.72
C ASN A 150 -7.73 6.60 0.47
N SER A 151 -8.91 7.09 0.13
CA SER A 151 -9.69 6.61 -1.02
C SER A 151 -9.02 6.90 -2.37
N GLU A 152 -8.21 7.95 -2.52
CA GLU A 152 -7.45 8.20 -3.75
C GLU A 152 -6.34 7.15 -3.94
N LEU A 153 -5.66 6.77 -2.86
CA LEU A 153 -4.66 5.70 -2.86
C LEU A 153 -5.30 4.37 -3.23
N MET A 154 -6.39 4.00 -2.56
CA MET A 154 -7.05 2.71 -2.80
C MET A 154 -7.66 2.66 -4.21
N ASN A 155 -8.22 3.76 -4.70
CA ASN A 155 -8.60 3.87 -6.10
C ASN A 155 -7.40 3.65 -7.04
N THR A 156 -6.23 4.20 -6.73
CA THR A 156 -5.02 3.99 -7.56
C THR A 156 -4.60 2.52 -7.60
N TYR A 157 -4.64 1.80 -6.47
CA TYR A 157 -4.43 0.35 -6.47
C TYR A 157 -5.40 -0.37 -7.42
N VAL A 158 -6.70 -0.05 -7.35
CA VAL A 158 -7.72 -0.61 -8.24
C VAL A 158 -7.43 -0.28 -9.72
N GLN A 159 -7.14 0.97 -10.05
CA GLN A 159 -6.88 1.36 -11.45
C GLN A 159 -5.62 0.70 -12.01
N LEU A 160 -4.60 0.45 -11.19
CA LEU A 160 -3.43 -0.33 -11.60
C LEU A 160 -3.75 -1.82 -11.82
N MET A 161 -4.73 -2.37 -11.10
CA MET A 161 -5.21 -3.73 -11.34
C MET A 161 -5.98 -3.82 -12.66
N VAL A 162 -6.87 -2.86 -12.94
CA VAL A 162 -7.94 -3.05 -13.94
C VAL A 162 -7.83 -2.17 -15.19
N ASN A 163 -7.14 -1.03 -15.11
CA ASN A 163 -7.10 0.00 -16.15
C ASN A 163 -5.67 0.50 -16.46
N LEU A 164 -4.64 -0.33 -16.28
CA LEU A 164 -3.23 0.07 -16.38
C LEU A 164 -2.89 0.80 -17.70
N GLU A 165 -3.33 0.30 -18.86
CA GLU A 165 -3.00 0.91 -20.15
C GLU A 165 -3.60 2.30 -20.31
N GLU A 166 -4.84 2.51 -19.86
CA GLU A 166 -5.48 3.82 -19.91
C GLU A 166 -4.81 4.79 -18.91
N VAL A 167 -4.44 4.32 -17.71
CA VAL A 167 -3.64 5.11 -16.75
C VAL A 167 -2.33 5.57 -17.38
N LYS A 168 -1.56 4.67 -18.00
CA LYS A 168 -0.29 5.02 -18.68
C LYS A 168 -0.52 6.00 -19.82
N LYS A 169 -1.51 5.74 -20.68
CA LYS A 169 -1.85 6.61 -21.81
C LYS A 169 -2.13 8.04 -21.35
N ARG A 170 -2.95 8.22 -20.30
CA ARG A 170 -3.27 9.54 -19.75
C ARG A 170 -2.10 10.18 -19.00
N LEU A 171 -1.31 9.41 -18.24
CA LEU A 171 -0.10 9.94 -17.59
C LEU A 171 0.90 10.51 -18.59
N ARG A 172 1.00 9.93 -19.80
CA ARG A 172 1.88 10.44 -20.87
C ARG A 172 1.43 11.77 -21.46
N THR A 173 0.18 12.20 -21.24
CA THR A 173 -0.29 13.52 -21.69
C THR A 173 0.02 14.64 -20.69
N TYR A 174 0.38 14.28 -19.45
CA TYR A 174 0.73 15.23 -18.42
C TYR A 174 2.17 15.74 -18.60
N VAL A 175 2.39 17.03 -18.34
CA VAL A 175 3.68 17.70 -18.58
C VAL A 175 4.34 18.12 -17.27
N TYR A 176 5.67 18.15 -17.25
CA TYR A 176 6.44 18.68 -16.12
C TYR A 176 6.52 20.20 -16.24
N ASP A 177 5.43 20.86 -15.86
CA ASP A 177 5.28 22.31 -15.86
C ASP A 177 4.62 22.77 -14.55
N LYS A 178 5.05 23.94 -14.04
CA LYS A 178 4.59 24.45 -12.74
C LYS A 178 3.12 24.87 -12.79
N ASP A 179 2.70 25.53 -13.86
CA ASP A 179 1.32 26.02 -13.98
C ASP A 179 0.36 24.87 -14.23
N PHE A 180 0.76 23.92 -15.09
CA PHE A 180 0.04 22.66 -15.28
C PHE A 180 -0.08 21.88 -13.96
N TYR A 181 1.00 21.76 -13.18
CA TYR A 181 0.95 21.15 -11.85
C TYR A 181 -0.05 21.84 -10.92
N LEU A 182 -0.04 23.18 -10.88
CA LEU A 182 -0.98 23.93 -10.04
C LEU A 182 -2.42 23.74 -10.51
N GLN A 183 -2.70 23.62 -11.80
CA GLN A 183 -4.03 23.30 -12.32
C GLN A 183 -4.48 21.91 -11.89
N VAL A 184 -3.66 20.88 -12.12
CA VAL A 184 -3.97 19.49 -11.72
C VAL A 184 -4.17 19.38 -10.21
N ARG A 185 -3.34 20.06 -9.41
CA ARG A 185 -3.45 20.07 -7.95
C ARG A 185 -4.79 20.62 -7.49
N GLN A 186 -5.34 21.63 -8.16
CA GLN A 186 -6.57 22.31 -7.76
C GLN A 186 -7.87 21.54 -8.04
N ARG A 187 -7.80 20.45 -8.82
CA ARG A 187 -9.00 19.67 -9.22
C ARG A 187 -9.75 19.05 -8.05
N ASP A 188 -9.08 18.77 -6.93
CA ASP A 188 -9.73 18.23 -5.71
C ASP A 188 -10.61 19.23 -4.95
N ARG A 189 -10.59 20.50 -5.35
CA ARG A 189 -11.44 21.54 -4.77
C ARG A 189 -12.87 21.49 -5.29
N ASP A 190 -13.06 20.82 -6.42
CA ASP A 190 -14.38 20.56 -7.00
C ASP A 190 -14.84 19.17 -6.56
N PRO A 191 -15.89 19.05 -5.72
CA PRO A 191 -16.44 17.75 -5.31
C PRO A 191 -16.83 16.86 -6.49
N ALA A 192 -17.30 17.44 -7.61
CA ALA A 192 -17.69 16.68 -8.79
C ALA A 192 -16.50 15.92 -9.45
N PHE A 193 -15.27 16.36 -9.20
CA PHE A 193 -14.08 15.64 -9.64
C PHE A 193 -14.02 14.22 -9.05
N TYR A 194 -14.50 14.04 -7.82
CA TYR A 194 -14.47 12.73 -7.15
C TYR A 194 -15.56 11.77 -7.62
N GLU A 195 -16.61 12.30 -8.24
CA GLU A 195 -17.77 11.56 -8.74
C GLU A 195 -17.64 11.14 -10.20
N SER A 196 -16.67 11.66 -10.94
CA SER A 196 -16.64 11.57 -12.41
C SER A 196 -15.79 10.41 -12.95
N ASP A 197 -14.48 10.45 -12.74
CA ASP A 197 -13.55 9.57 -13.46
C ASP A 197 -12.50 8.95 -12.52
N PRO A 198 -12.63 7.66 -12.17
CA PRO A 198 -11.68 7.00 -11.27
C PRO A 198 -10.30 6.81 -11.89
N VAL A 199 -10.18 6.68 -13.21
CA VAL A 199 -8.89 6.61 -13.89
C VAL A 199 -8.18 7.95 -13.78
N GLU A 200 -8.88 9.06 -14.04
CA GLU A 200 -8.32 10.41 -13.93
C GLU A 200 -7.87 10.73 -12.50
N ARG A 201 -8.61 10.27 -11.48
CA ARG A 201 -8.20 10.40 -10.08
C ARG A 201 -6.89 9.69 -9.78
N ALA A 202 -6.70 8.47 -10.32
CA ALA A 202 -5.44 7.73 -10.16
C ALA A 202 -4.28 8.41 -10.91
N VAL A 203 -4.51 8.86 -12.14
CA VAL A 203 -3.54 9.60 -12.96
C VAL A 203 -3.10 10.88 -12.24
N ARG A 204 -4.06 11.64 -11.70
CA ARG A 204 -3.81 12.83 -10.88
C ARG A 204 -2.91 12.51 -9.69
N LEU A 205 -3.25 11.50 -8.88
CA LEU A 205 -2.46 11.17 -7.69
C LEU A 205 -1.03 10.75 -8.07
N LEU A 206 -0.87 9.87 -9.05
CA LEU A 206 0.44 9.40 -9.51
C LEU A 206 1.32 10.57 -10.00
N TYR A 207 0.73 11.49 -10.76
CA TYR A 207 1.42 12.69 -11.22
C TYR A 207 1.82 13.61 -10.05
N LEU A 208 0.91 13.90 -9.12
CA LEU A 208 1.19 14.78 -7.98
C LEU A 208 2.29 14.22 -7.06
N LEU A 209 2.32 12.90 -6.84
CA LEU A 209 3.38 12.24 -6.08
C LEU A 209 4.71 12.20 -6.83
N ARG A 210 4.69 12.21 -8.16
CA ARG A 210 5.92 12.22 -8.96
C ARG A 210 6.53 13.62 -9.06
N VAL A 211 5.71 14.62 -9.28
CA VAL A 211 6.12 16.00 -9.60
C VAL A 211 6.10 16.92 -8.38
N GLY A 212 5.33 16.58 -7.35
CA GLY A 212 5.30 17.31 -6.08
C GLY A 212 6.60 17.19 -5.28
N TYR A 213 6.83 18.16 -4.40
CA TYR A 213 8.01 18.22 -3.55
C TYR A 213 8.21 16.94 -2.71
N ASN A 214 9.39 16.34 -2.85
CA ASN A 214 9.85 15.13 -2.16
C ASN A 214 8.95 13.89 -2.34
N GLY A 215 8.04 13.89 -3.32
CA GLY A 215 7.01 12.86 -3.50
C GLY A 215 6.16 12.63 -2.26
N LEU A 216 5.84 13.73 -1.56
CA LEU A 216 5.02 13.72 -0.36
C LEU A 216 3.54 13.60 -0.73
N TYR A 217 2.79 12.85 0.08
CA TYR A 217 1.34 12.99 0.15
C TYR A 217 1.01 13.85 1.38
N ARG A 218 0.30 14.97 1.19
CA ARG A 218 -0.16 15.83 2.27
C ARG A 218 -1.41 16.60 1.84
N VAL A 219 -2.40 16.62 2.74
CA VAL A 219 -3.62 17.40 2.59
C VAL A 219 -3.71 18.49 3.66
N ASN A 220 -4.56 19.48 3.43
CA ASN A 220 -4.92 20.50 4.41
C ASN A 220 -6.20 20.11 5.17
N SER A 221 -6.71 21.05 5.99
CA SER A 221 -7.90 20.83 6.81
C SER A 221 -9.24 20.69 6.06
N LYS A 222 -9.19 20.62 4.74
CA LYS A 222 -10.32 20.44 3.84
C LYS A 222 -10.14 19.18 2.99
N ASN A 223 -9.18 18.32 3.35
CA ASN A 223 -8.71 17.19 2.55
C ASN A 223 -8.19 17.56 1.14
N HIS A 224 -7.81 18.82 0.91
CA HIS A 224 -7.22 19.23 -0.37
C HIS A 224 -5.70 19.03 -0.35
N PHE A 225 -5.17 18.42 -1.40
CA PHE A 225 -3.74 18.20 -1.59
C PHE A 225 -2.98 19.53 -1.65
N ASN A 226 -1.98 19.70 -0.79
CA ASN A 226 -1.31 21.00 -0.57
C ASN A 226 0.22 20.94 -0.67
N VAL A 227 0.78 19.90 -1.29
CA VAL A 227 2.23 19.82 -1.53
C VAL A 227 2.61 20.80 -2.64
N PRO A 228 3.72 21.55 -2.50
CA PRO A 228 4.20 22.45 -3.55
C PRO A 228 4.86 21.69 -4.71
N PHE A 229 5.01 22.35 -5.85
CA PHE A 229 5.75 21.83 -7.00
C PHE A 229 7.19 21.47 -6.61
N GLY A 230 7.64 20.28 -6.99
CA GLY A 230 9.01 19.83 -6.77
C GLY A 230 9.97 20.40 -7.83
N ARG A 231 11.26 20.46 -7.50
CA ARG A 231 12.31 20.87 -8.42
C ARG A 231 13.16 19.65 -8.78
N TYR A 232 12.82 18.99 -9.86
CA TYR A 232 13.51 17.83 -10.41
C TYR A 232 14.07 18.13 -11.80
N THR A 233 15.16 17.45 -12.14
CA THR A 233 15.70 17.44 -13.51
C THR A 233 15.00 16.34 -14.30
N ASN A 234 14.21 16.71 -15.31
CA ASN A 234 13.50 15.81 -16.23
C ASN A 234 12.84 14.59 -15.56
N PRO A 235 11.85 14.78 -14.66
CA PRO A 235 11.21 13.66 -14.00
C PRO A 235 10.40 12.83 -15.01
N GLU A 236 10.73 11.54 -15.12
CA GLU A 236 9.90 10.58 -15.85
C GLU A 236 8.51 10.49 -15.18
N ILE A 237 7.49 11.11 -15.78
CA ILE A 237 6.12 11.17 -15.23
C ILE A 237 5.46 9.79 -15.29
N CYS A 238 5.46 9.17 -16.46
CA CYS A 238 4.97 7.81 -16.67
C CYS A 238 6.13 6.83 -16.54
N ARG A 239 6.24 6.14 -15.40
CA ARG A 239 7.28 5.14 -15.13
C ARG A 239 6.78 3.76 -15.53
N ASP A 240 6.85 3.47 -16.82
CA ASP A 240 6.25 2.26 -17.41
C ASP A 240 6.69 0.98 -16.71
N GLU A 241 8.00 0.80 -16.47
CA GLU A 241 8.54 -0.39 -15.80
C GLU A 241 7.96 -0.58 -14.39
N VAL A 242 7.84 0.52 -13.63
CA VAL A 242 7.32 0.50 -12.25
C VAL A 242 5.82 0.18 -12.24
N LEU A 243 5.04 0.82 -13.12
CA LEU A 243 3.60 0.61 -13.18
C LEU A 243 3.25 -0.79 -13.71
N ASN A 244 3.98 -1.29 -14.71
CA ASN A 244 3.84 -2.65 -15.22
C ASN A 244 4.17 -3.68 -14.13
N ALA A 245 5.28 -3.51 -13.40
CA ALA A 245 5.66 -4.42 -12.31
C ALA A 245 4.63 -4.42 -11.17
N ALA A 246 4.11 -3.25 -10.79
CA ALA A 246 3.07 -3.14 -9.76
C ALA A 246 1.76 -3.82 -10.17
N SER A 247 1.28 -3.54 -11.39
CA SER A 247 0.07 -4.18 -11.93
C SER A 247 0.22 -5.68 -12.06
N ALA A 248 1.37 -6.15 -12.56
CA ALA A 248 1.67 -7.58 -12.67
C ALA A 248 1.65 -8.26 -11.30
N HIS A 249 2.27 -7.67 -10.27
CA HIS A 249 2.27 -8.21 -8.91
C HIS A 249 0.86 -8.27 -8.30
N LEU A 250 0.12 -7.17 -8.39
CA LEU A 250 -1.26 -7.07 -7.87
C LEU A 250 -2.20 -8.10 -8.50
N ASN A 251 -2.00 -8.39 -9.79
CA ASN A 251 -2.80 -9.37 -10.52
C ASN A 251 -2.27 -10.80 -10.39
N HIS A 252 -1.00 -11.01 -10.04
CA HIS A 252 -0.40 -12.32 -9.92
C HIS A 252 -0.72 -13.02 -8.59
N TYR A 253 -0.73 -12.27 -7.48
CA TYR A 253 -1.06 -12.81 -6.16
C TYR A 253 -2.50 -12.49 -5.78
N PRO A 254 -3.30 -13.47 -5.29
CA PRO A 254 -4.67 -13.21 -4.85
C PRO A 254 -4.74 -12.06 -3.83
N THR A 255 -5.38 -10.97 -4.22
CA THR A 255 -5.42 -9.70 -3.49
C THR A 255 -6.83 -9.13 -3.55
N LYS A 256 -7.36 -8.74 -2.39
CA LYS A 256 -8.60 -8.01 -2.22
C LYS A 256 -8.30 -6.60 -1.70
N VAL A 257 -8.79 -5.60 -2.43
CA VAL A 257 -8.55 -4.19 -2.16
C VAL A 257 -9.78 -3.58 -1.51
N PHE A 258 -9.61 -2.96 -0.36
CA PHE A 258 -10.68 -2.29 0.39
C PHE A 258 -10.34 -0.82 0.60
N VAL A 259 -11.33 -0.03 0.97
CA VAL A 259 -11.15 1.33 1.50
C VAL A 259 -11.93 1.43 2.79
N GLY A 260 -11.31 1.97 3.83
CA GLY A 260 -11.98 2.15 5.11
C GLY A 260 -11.11 1.84 6.31
N GLN A 261 -11.79 1.78 7.45
CA GLN A 261 -11.18 1.62 8.77
C GLN A 261 -10.55 0.24 8.93
N TYR A 262 -9.46 0.18 9.69
CA TYR A 262 -8.69 -1.05 9.85
C TYR A 262 -9.50 -2.23 10.41
N TYR A 263 -10.48 -1.95 11.26
CA TYR A 263 -11.35 -2.96 11.87
C TYR A 263 -12.39 -3.52 10.90
N ALA A 264 -12.68 -2.86 9.78
CA ALA A 264 -13.65 -3.34 8.78
C ALA A 264 -13.22 -4.67 8.16
N LEU A 265 -11.92 -5.01 8.19
CA LEU A 265 -11.44 -6.29 7.67
C LEU A 265 -11.69 -7.47 8.63
N LEU A 266 -12.10 -7.23 9.87
CA LEU A 266 -12.28 -8.26 10.90
C LEU A 266 -13.17 -9.45 10.47
N PRO A 267 -14.30 -9.27 9.76
CA PRO A 267 -15.15 -10.39 9.33
C PRO A 267 -14.44 -11.39 8.40
N PHE A 268 -13.33 -11.00 7.79
CA PHE A 268 -12.54 -11.87 6.91
C PHE A 268 -11.38 -12.57 7.62
N MET A 269 -11.11 -12.24 8.89
CA MET A 269 -9.99 -12.78 9.67
C MET A 269 -10.39 -14.04 10.44
N ASP A 270 -9.43 -14.95 10.60
CA ASP A 270 -9.52 -16.18 11.41
C ASP A 270 -8.13 -16.53 11.98
N GLU A 271 -8.03 -17.64 12.72
CA GLU A 271 -6.78 -18.10 13.36
C GLU A 271 -5.60 -18.33 12.37
N LYS A 272 -5.88 -18.46 11.07
CA LYS A 272 -4.86 -18.61 10.02
C LYS A 272 -4.44 -17.28 9.39
N SER A 273 -4.92 -16.18 9.95
CA SER A 273 -4.65 -14.82 9.48
C SER A 273 -3.42 -14.24 10.17
N PHE A 274 -2.65 -13.47 9.40
CA PHE A 274 -1.60 -12.60 9.91
C PHE A 274 -1.92 -11.15 9.52
N VAL A 275 -1.94 -10.26 10.51
CA VAL A 275 -2.27 -8.83 10.32
C VAL A 275 -1.05 -7.98 10.62
N TYR A 276 -0.63 -7.15 9.67
CA TYR A 276 0.41 -6.14 9.87
C TYR A 276 -0.18 -4.73 9.95
N PHE A 277 0.05 -4.06 11.08
CA PHE A 277 -0.37 -2.68 11.32
C PHE A 277 0.82 -1.73 11.24
N ASP A 278 0.66 -0.65 10.47
CA ASP A 278 1.61 0.46 10.40
C ASP A 278 0.87 1.80 10.45
N PRO A 279 0.21 2.12 11.57
CA PRO A 279 -0.58 3.33 11.71
C PRO A 279 0.32 4.58 11.63
N PRO A 280 -0.24 5.78 11.46
CA PRO A 280 0.51 7.00 11.75
C PRO A 280 1.08 6.95 13.17
N TYR A 281 2.36 7.29 13.34
CA TYR A 281 3.06 7.07 14.62
C TYR A 281 2.66 8.07 15.70
N MET A 282 2.72 7.60 16.95
CA MET A 282 2.62 8.49 18.10
C MET A 282 3.76 9.53 18.05
N PRO A 283 3.48 10.81 18.32
CA PRO A 283 4.52 11.82 18.53
C PRO A 283 5.47 11.42 19.67
N VAL A 284 6.77 11.69 19.50
CA VAL A 284 7.83 11.32 20.46
C VAL A 284 8.25 12.45 21.40
N SER A 285 7.63 13.63 21.34
CA SER A 285 7.94 14.75 22.26
C SER A 285 6.72 15.58 22.64
N GLU A 286 6.69 16.11 23.86
CA GLU A 286 5.63 17.01 24.38
C GLU A 286 5.39 18.22 23.48
N THR A 287 6.43 18.84 22.93
CA THR A 287 6.26 19.93 21.95
C THR A 287 5.58 19.49 20.66
N ALA A 288 5.74 18.23 20.24
CA ALA A 288 5.01 17.66 19.11
C ALA A 288 3.57 17.26 19.47
N PHE A 289 3.27 17.03 20.76
CA PHE A 289 1.90 16.95 21.28
C PHE A 289 1.20 18.32 21.32
N PHE A 290 1.95 19.40 21.60
CA PHE A 290 1.41 20.76 21.76
C PHE A 290 1.39 21.62 20.49
N THR A 291 2.18 21.30 19.46
CA THR A 291 1.98 21.93 18.14
C THR A 291 0.78 21.29 17.48
N ASP A 292 -0.31 22.06 17.32
CA ASP A 292 -1.57 21.76 16.61
C ASP A 292 -1.43 21.29 15.13
N TYR A 293 -0.25 20.82 14.70
CA TYR A 293 -0.06 20.12 13.43
C TYR A 293 -0.85 18.79 13.33
N GLN A 294 -1.57 18.38 14.39
CA GLN A 294 -2.41 17.18 14.44
C GLN A 294 -3.92 17.43 14.47
N VAL A 295 -4.40 18.59 14.00
CA VAL A 295 -5.85 18.84 13.93
C VAL A 295 -6.59 17.87 12.96
N GLU A 296 -5.88 17.08 12.12
CA GLU A 296 -6.50 16.09 11.21
C GLU A 296 -5.73 14.77 11.06
N GLY A 297 -5.25 14.20 12.17
CA GLY A 297 -4.49 12.94 12.17
C GLY A 297 -5.08 11.85 13.07
N PHE A 298 -4.52 10.64 12.94
CA PHE A 298 -4.75 9.50 13.83
C PHE A 298 -4.35 9.87 15.26
N SER A 299 -5.35 10.18 16.08
CA SER A 299 -5.20 10.78 17.40
C SER A 299 -4.66 9.80 18.43
N TYR A 300 -4.27 10.30 19.61
CA TYR A 300 -3.98 9.43 20.77
C TYR A 300 -5.13 8.45 21.04
N GLN A 301 -6.36 8.93 20.91
CA GLN A 301 -7.53 8.11 21.15
C GLN A 301 -7.72 7.02 20.07
N ASP A 302 -7.34 7.29 18.82
CA ASP A 302 -7.28 6.27 17.78
C ASP A 302 -6.18 5.24 18.07
N GLN A 303 -5.03 5.64 18.63
CA GLN A 303 -3.98 4.71 19.11
C GLN A 303 -4.52 3.80 20.22
N VAL A 304 -5.27 4.35 21.18
CA VAL A 304 -5.93 3.57 22.24
C VAL A 304 -6.92 2.57 21.62
N THR A 305 -7.76 3.01 20.69
CA THR A 305 -8.75 2.14 20.04
C THR A 305 -8.08 1.06 19.17
N LEU A 306 -6.94 1.33 18.53
CA LEU A 306 -6.15 0.33 17.83
C LEU A 306 -5.52 -0.69 18.79
N ALA A 307 -4.99 -0.25 19.94
CA ALA A 307 -4.47 -1.16 20.95
C ALA A 307 -5.56 -2.10 21.49
N GLN A 308 -6.78 -1.60 21.70
CA GLN A 308 -7.92 -2.43 22.07
C GLN A 308 -8.32 -3.42 20.96
N PHE A 309 -8.24 -3.01 19.70
CA PHE A 309 -8.46 -3.91 18.57
C PHE A 309 -7.41 -5.04 18.53
N CYS A 310 -6.14 -4.74 18.77
CA CYS A 310 -5.10 -5.76 18.89
C CYS A 310 -5.38 -6.79 20.00
N ARG A 311 -5.95 -6.36 21.13
CA ARG A 311 -6.39 -7.28 22.21
C ARG A 311 -7.57 -8.15 21.78
N GLU A 312 -8.48 -7.61 20.99
CA GLU A 312 -9.56 -8.39 20.41
C GLU A 312 -9.05 -9.44 19.40
N LEU A 313 -8.06 -9.08 18.57
CA LEU A 313 -7.40 -10.05 17.69
C LEU A 313 -6.71 -11.17 18.49
N ASP A 314 -6.01 -10.80 19.55
CA ASP A 314 -5.36 -11.76 20.45
C ASP A 314 -6.35 -12.73 21.09
N ARG A 315 -7.47 -12.22 21.61
CA ARG A 315 -8.58 -13.03 22.15
C ARG A 315 -9.13 -14.03 21.12
N ARG A 316 -9.13 -13.66 19.83
CA ARG A 316 -9.55 -14.50 18.70
C ARG A 316 -8.42 -15.39 18.16
N LYS A 317 -7.24 -15.39 18.78
CA LYS A 317 -6.04 -16.11 18.34
C LYS A 317 -5.59 -15.73 16.93
N ILE A 318 -5.83 -14.48 16.54
CA ILE A 318 -5.36 -13.92 15.28
C ILE A 318 -3.99 -13.31 15.53
N ARG A 319 -2.99 -13.71 14.74
CA ARG A 319 -1.62 -13.19 14.86
C ARG A 319 -1.54 -11.78 14.30
N PHE A 320 -0.96 -10.85 15.05
CA PHE A 320 -0.66 -9.51 14.56
C PHE A 320 0.79 -9.09 14.81
N MET A 321 1.27 -8.21 13.94
CA MET A 321 2.49 -7.44 14.12
C MET A 321 2.17 -5.96 13.94
N LEU A 322 2.72 -5.10 14.79
CA LEU A 322 2.48 -3.66 14.73
C LEU A 322 3.79 -2.88 14.83
N SER A 323 4.01 -1.93 13.92
CA SER A 323 5.13 -0.98 14.00
C SER A 323 4.66 0.36 14.55
N ASN A 324 5.42 0.97 15.48
CA ASN A 324 5.12 2.31 15.99
C ASN A 324 6.37 3.03 16.51
N SER A 325 6.22 4.28 16.96
CA SER A 325 7.30 5.02 17.61
C SER A 325 7.74 4.37 18.93
N CYS A 326 9.03 4.51 19.26
CA CYS A 326 9.59 4.09 20.53
C CYS A 326 9.40 5.16 21.62
N CYS A 327 8.18 5.26 22.16
CA CYS A 327 7.86 6.06 23.34
C CYS A 327 7.15 5.23 24.42
N ASP A 328 7.11 5.76 25.65
CA ASP A 328 6.54 5.05 26.80
C ASP A 328 5.03 4.89 26.71
N GLU A 329 4.33 5.83 26.07
CA GLU A 329 2.90 5.76 25.81
C GLU A 329 2.56 4.51 24.99
N VAL A 330 3.28 4.25 23.90
CA VAL A 330 3.09 3.05 23.08
C VAL A 330 3.39 1.79 23.90
N ARG A 331 4.46 1.78 24.70
CA ARG A 331 4.77 0.63 25.57
C ARG A 331 3.64 0.34 26.56
N ARG A 332 3.04 1.38 27.15
CA ARG A 332 1.89 1.24 28.05
C ARG A 332 0.66 0.70 27.32
N LEU A 333 0.33 1.24 26.14
CA LEU A 333 -0.83 0.80 25.36
C LEU A 333 -0.77 -0.70 25.03
N TYR A 334 0.42 -1.20 24.70
CA TYR A 334 0.64 -2.58 24.27
C TYR A 334 1.27 -3.48 25.36
N GLN A 335 1.15 -3.09 26.63
CA GLN A 335 1.58 -3.95 27.74
C GLN A 335 0.90 -5.32 27.67
N GLY A 336 1.67 -6.39 27.93
CA GLY A 336 1.23 -7.78 27.84
C GLY A 336 1.51 -8.46 26.50
N PHE A 337 2.02 -7.72 25.51
CA PHE A 337 2.51 -8.27 24.24
C PHE A 337 4.04 -8.31 24.18
N ASN A 338 4.59 -9.01 23.18
CA ASN A 338 6.01 -9.03 22.90
C ASN A 338 6.41 -7.68 22.26
N ILE A 339 7.29 -6.92 22.91
CA ILE A 339 7.73 -5.59 22.45
C ILE A 339 9.21 -5.62 22.13
N HIS A 340 9.53 -5.48 20.84
CA HIS A 340 10.89 -5.45 20.31
C HIS A 340 11.30 -4.03 19.94
N VAL A 341 12.57 -3.69 20.15
CA VAL A 341 13.13 -2.40 19.78
C VAL A 341 14.01 -2.58 18.55
N LEU A 342 13.68 -1.85 17.48
CA LEU A 342 14.55 -1.71 16.33
C LEU A 342 15.34 -0.41 16.46
N ASP A 343 16.64 -0.53 16.73
CA ASP A 343 17.55 0.62 16.73
C ASP A 343 17.99 1.02 15.31
N ASN A 344 18.51 2.24 15.16
CA ASN A 344 19.12 2.75 13.93
C ASN A 344 18.19 2.75 12.70
N VAL A 345 16.90 3.03 12.90
CA VAL A 345 15.93 3.10 11.81
C VAL A 345 16.11 4.38 10.99
N MET A 346 16.00 4.24 9.67
CA MET A 346 16.07 5.36 8.74
C MET A 346 14.68 5.89 8.35
N ARG A 347 14.37 7.15 8.69
CA ARG A 347 13.13 7.82 8.24
C ARG A 347 13.36 8.57 6.92
N GLY A 348 12.76 8.08 5.82
CA GLY A 348 13.02 8.55 4.45
C GLY A 348 12.44 9.92 4.05
N ILE A 349 11.83 10.67 4.96
CA ILE A 349 10.99 11.84 4.63
C ILE A 349 11.61 13.16 5.08
N ASN A 350 12.54 13.16 6.04
CA ASN A 350 13.20 14.40 6.47
C ASN A 350 14.02 14.97 5.30
N SER A 351 13.93 16.28 5.01
CA SER A 351 14.71 16.91 3.94
C SER A 351 16.22 16.86 4.21
N THR A 352 16.63 16.78 5.48
CA THR A 352 18.02 16.75 5.93
C THR A 352 18.49 15.31 6.16
N VAL A 353 19.51 14.86 5.44
CA VAL A 353 19.99 13.46 5.45
C VAL A 353 20.51 13.03 6.82
N SER A 354 21.20 13.90 7.55
CA SER A 354 21.75 13.61 8.88
C SER A 354 20.68 13.36 9.95
N LEU A 355 19.47 13.91 9.78
CA LEU A 355 18.34 13.70 10.70
C LEU A 355 17.52 12.44 10.35
N ARG A 356 17.91 11.71 9.30
CA ARG A 356 17.19 10.50 8.86
C ARG A 356 17.59 9.26 9.64
N SER A 357 18.73 9.24 10.34
CA SER A 357 19.29 8.06 11.04
C SER A 357 19.22 8.18 12.56
N GLY A 358 19.30 7.05 13.26
CA GLY A 358 19.38 6.99 14.73
C GLY A 358 18.02 6.94 15.45
N HIS A 359 16.92 6.78 14.71
CA HIS A 359 15.59 6.63 15.31
C HIS A 359 15.40 5.21 15.84
N LYS A 360 14.61 5.09 16.92
CA LYS A 360 14.13 3.81 17.43
C LYS A 360 12.66 3.62 17.05
N GLU A 361 12.31 2.41 16.63
CA GLU A 361 10.93 2.01 16.37
C GLU A 361 10.60 0.75 17.18
N LEU A 362 9.34 0.60 17.57
CA LEU A 362 8.85 -0.60 18.22
C LEU A 362 8.22 -1.51 17.19
N VAL A 363 8.48 -2.81 17.35
CA VAL A 363 7.72 -3.89 16.72
C VAL A 363 7.03 -4.66 17.84
N ILE A 364 5.72 -4.81 17.74
CA ILE A 364 4.89 -5.43 18.76
C ILE A 364 4.20 -6.65 18.14
N THR A 365 4.27 -7.81 18.80
CA THR A 365 3.65 -9.07 18.35
C THR A 365 2.92 -9.78 19.51
N ASN A 366 1.97 -10.66 19.17
CA ASN A 366 1.26 -11.50 20.14
C ASN A 366 1.62 -12.99 20.05
N TYR A 367 2.77 -13.31 19.50
CA TYR A 367 3.31 -14.66 19.32
C TYR A 367 4.82 -14.68 19.54
#